data_AF-A0A6C0IHM8-F1
#
_entry.id   AF-A0A6C0IHM8-F1
#
_cell.length_a   1.000
_cell.length_b   1.000
_cell.length_c   1.000
_cell.angle_alpha   90.00
_cell.angle_beta   90.00
_cell.angle_gamma   90.00
#
_symmetry.space_group_name_H-M   'P 1'
#
loop_
_entity.id
_entity.type
_entity.pdbx_description
1 polymer ?
#
loop_
_entity_poly.entity_id
_entity_poly.type
_entity_poly.pdbx_seq_one_letter_code
_entity_poly.pdbx_strand_id
1 'polypeptide(L)'
;MSLNTQDNISNSMVLQEQALIDKALINAGLPENKINSLIAMAKDKLSCDSDCQQKRLADNYKKKWDLAKQQYISAPEDIKQAEKNYYIYDKGYPAYKDMLYERYTKSAAEFKTQSNKKYTLVNEEISNLIDNYDTSTLYLRRMNDLLRVKLKENDDLKREIDQYIGFTQTSGRKVIYEDRARDWLYTARNILLFIYFSLLVLYIIFGKFIPKQEYLQWRVWLMLIIYILFPYFVLDKIVKGIFFLYNYIKSWSINKNVYTHL
;
A
#
# COMPACT_ATOMS: atom_id res chain seq x y z
N MET A 1 -44.85 18.46 -82.57
CA MET A 1 -44.09 17.98 -81.39
C MET A 1 -43.34 16.73 -81.85
N SER A 2 -42.12 16.76 -82.44
CA SER A 2 -40.82 17.30 -81.98
C SER A 2 -40.56 16.91 -80.52
N LEU A 3 -39.58 16.10 -80.11
CA LEU A 3 -38.33 15.63 -80.69
C LEU A 3 -38.03 14.21 -80.15
N ASN A 4 -37.62 13.26 -81.01
CA ASN A 4 -37.02 11.98 -80.58
C ASN A 4 -35.79 11.65 -81.44
N THR A 5 -35.03 12.68 -81.78
CA THR A 5 -33.96 12.64 -82.79
C THR A 5 -32.57 12.96 -82.24
N GLN A 6 -32.41 13.22 -80.93
CA GLN A 6 -31.10 13.53 -80.35
C GLN A 6 -30.33 12.30 -79.83
N ASP A 7 -30.99 11.24 -79.34
CA ASP A 7 -30.27 10.06 -78.79
C ASP A 7 -29.74 9.07 -79.85
N ASN A 8 -30.35 9.03 -81.05
CA ASN A 8 -29.88 8.15 -82.13
C ASN A 8 -28.66 8.67 -82.88
N ILE A 9 -28.39 9.98 -82.83
CA ILE A 9 -27.26 10.60 -83.54
C ILE A 9 -25.95 10.34 -82.78
N SER A 10 -25.99 10.30 -81.44
CA SER A 10 -24.82 10.00 -80.61
C SER A 10 -24.33 8.56 -80.77
N ASN A 11 -25.24 7.58 -80.86
CA ASN A 11 -24.87 6.17 -81.04
C ASN A 11 -24.38 5.83 -82.45
N SER A 12 -24.94 6.46 -83.50
CA SER A 12 -24.45 6.24 -84.88
C SER A 12 -23.08 6.86 -85.12
N MET A 13 -22.77 7.98 -84.45
CA MET A 13 -21.48 8.67 -84.57
C MET A 13 -20.35 7.87 -83.89
N VAL A 14 -20.62 7.27 -82.71
CA VAL A 14 -19.66 6.38 -82.00
C VAL A 14 -19.40 5.06 -82.74
N LEU A 15 -20.42 4.48 -83.39
CA LEU A 15 -20.29 3.26 -84.21
C LEU A 15 -19.48 3.50 -85.50
N GLN A 16 -19.65 4.66 -86.13
CA GLN A 16 -18.86 5.05 -87.30
C GLN A 16 -17.40 5.33 -86.95
N GLU A 17 -17.13 5.89 -85.76
CA GLU A 17 -15.79 6.18 -85.28
C GLU A 17 -15.03 4.89 -84.91
N GLN A 18 -15.69 3.90 -84.30
CA GLN A 18 -15.11 2.57 -84.02
C GLN A 18 -14.73 1.81 -85.30
N ALA A 19 -15.60 1.80 -86.31
CA ALA A 19 -15.32 1.12 -87.58
C ALA A 19 -14.15 1.78 -88.37
N LEU A 20 -13.91 3.07 -88.17
CA LEU A 20 -12.80 3.82 -88.77
C LEU A 20 -11.46 3.52 -88.07
N ILE A 21 -11.48 3.43 -86.74
CA ILE A 21 -10.31 3.06 -85.93
C ILE A 21 -9.89 1.61 -86.23
N ASP A 22 -10.85 0.68 -86.34
CA ASP A 22 -10.59 -0.72 -86.66
C ASP A 22 -9.97 -0.89 -88.05
N LYS A 23 -10.46 -0.16 -89.06
CA LYS A 23 -9.86 -0.14 -90.41
C LYS A 23 -8.45 0.47 -90.42
N ALA A 24 -8.20 1.53 -89.64
CA ALA A 24 -6.90 2.17 -89.56
C ALA A 24 -5.83 1.27 -88.90
N LEU A 25 -6.23 0.48 -87.89
CA LEU A 25 -5.35 -0.44 -87.16
C LEU A 25 -5.04 -1.72 -87.96
N ILE A 26 -6.01 -2.24 -88.72
CA ILE A 26 -5.80 -3.36 -89.65
C ILE A 26 -4.84 -2.94 -90.78
N ASN A 27 -4.98 -1.72 -91.31
CA ASN A 27 -4.07 -1.16 -92.32
C ASN A 27 -2.65 -0.87 -91.77
N ALA A 28 -2.46 -0.83 -90.45
CA ALA A 28 -1.16 -0.71 -89.79
C ALA A 28 -0.45 -2.06 -89.56
N GLY A 29 -1.01 -3.18 -90.05
CA GLY A 29 -0.36 -4.49 -90.04
C GLY A 29 -0.48 -5.30 -88.74
N LEU A 30 -1.42 -4.92 -87.85
CA LEU A 30 -1.67 -5.65 -86.61
C LEU A 30 -2.65 -6.82 -86.85
N PRO A 31 -2.35 -8.05 -86.38
CA PRO A 31 -3.24 -9.19 -86.55
C PRO A 31 -4.50 -9.04 -85.67
N GLU A 32 -5.65 -9.41 -86.24
CA GLU A 32 -7.00 -9.19 -85.68
C GLU A 32 -7.19 -9.75 -84.25
N ASN A 33 -6.55 -10.88 -83.94
CA ASN A 33 -6.57 -11.49 -82.60
C ASN A 33 -5.83 -10.64 -81.53
N LYS A 34 -4.76 -9.94 -81.92
CA LYS A 34 -4.06 -8.99 -81.03
C LYS A 34 -4.86 -7.71 -80.87
N ILE A 35 -5.50 -7.21 -81.93
CA ILE A 35 -6.39 -6.05 -81.89
C ILE A 35 -7.54 -6.32 -80.91
N ASN A 36 -8.20 -7.47 -81.00
CA ASN A 36 -9.27 -7.84 -80.07
C ASN A 36 -8.79 -7.97 -78.62
N SER A 37 -7.58 -8.49 -78.38
CA SER A 37 -6.98 -8.53 -77.04
C SER A 37 -6.62 -7.15 -76.49
N LEU A 38 -6.18 -6.23 -77.35
CA LEU A 38 -5.80 -4.86 -76.99
C LEU A 38 -7.04 -4.00 -76.77
N ILE A 39 -8.09 -4.16 -77.57
CA ILE A 39 -9.40 -3.53 -77.37
C ILE A 39 -10.02 -4.05 -76.07
N ALA A 40 -9.94 -5.36 -75.78
CA ALA A 40 -10.39 -5.91 -74.50
C ALA A 40 -9.60 -5.36 -73.31
N MET A 41 -8.26 -5.27 -73.40
CA MET A 41 -7.42 -4.69 -72.35
C MET A 41 -7.63 -3.17 -72.19
N ALA A 42 -7.82 -2.43 -73.27
CA ALA A 42 -8.10 -1.00 -73.24
C ALA A 42 -9.50 -0.73 -72.67
N LYS A 43 -10.50 -1.52 -73.06
CA LYS A 43 -11.86 -1.47 -72.51
C LYS A 43 -11.88 -1.86 -71.03
N ASP A 44 -11.10 -2.87 -70.63
CA ASP A 44 -10.92 -3.29 -69.23
C ASP A 44 -10.22 -2.18 -68.40
N LYS A 45 -9.17 -1.55 -68.94
CA LYS A 45 -8.48 -0.41 -68.28
C LYS A 45 -9.31 0.88 -68.24
N LEU A 46 -10.15 1.11 -69.24
CA LEU A 46 -11.02 2.30 -69.30
C LEU A 46 -12.30 2.11 -68.47
N SER A 47 -12.74 0.87 -68.24
CA SER A 47 -13.94 0.57 -67.44
C SER A 47 -13.64 0.29 -65.96
N CYS A 48 -12.37 0.10 -65.60
CA CYS A 48 -11.94 -0.33 -64.26
C CYS A 48 -10.78 0.57 -63.80
N ASP A 49 -11.07 1.46 -62.84
CA ASP A 49 -10.09 2.32 -62.17
C ASP A 49 -9.08 1.52 -61.32
N SER A 50 -8.13 2.22 -60.68
CA SER A 50 -7.12 1.58 -59.81
C SER A 50 -7.73 0.72 -58.71
N ASP A 51 -8.87 1.15 -58.19
CA ASP A 51 -9.55 0.51 -57.06
C ASP A 51 -10.26 -0.77 -57.52
N CYS A 52 -10.88 -0.73 -58.70
CA CYS A 52 -11.44 -1.90 -59.36
C CYS A 52 -10.37 -2.96 -59.70
N GLN A 53 -9.17 -2.54 -60.15
CA GLN A 53 -8.06 -3.47 -60.40
C GLN A 53 -7.53 -4.10 -59.12
N GLN A 54 -7.38 -3.32 -58.04
CA GLN A 54 -7.00 -3.83 -56.73
C GLN A 54 -8.04 -4.80 -56.18
N LYS A 55 -9.33 -4.48 -56.30
CA LYS A 55 -10.43 -5.36 -55.87
C LYS A 55 -10.43 -6.68 -56.65
N ARG A 56 -10.21 -6.65 -57.96
CA ARG A 56 -10.10 -7.87 -58.78
C ARG A 56 -8.91 -8.73 -58.37
N LEU A 57 -7.77 -8.12 -58.06
CA LEU A 57 -6.61 -8.84 -57.54
C LEU A 57 -6.91 -9.44 -56.16
N ALA A 58 -7.53 -8.67 -55.27
CA ALA A 58 -7.94 -9.13 -53.95
C ALA A 58 -8.93 -10.31 -54.04
N ASP A 59 -9.94 -10.23 -54.92
CA ASP A 59 -10.91 -11.31 -55.15
C ASP A 59 -10.26 -12.55 -55.76
N ASN A 60 -9.29 -12.38 -56.67
CA ASN A 60 -8.51 -13.49 -57.21
C ASN A 60 -7.68 -14.19 -56.12
N TYR A 61 -6.98 -13.42 -55.28
CA TYR A 61 -6.23 -13.97 -54.15
C TYR A 61 -7.15 -14.62 -53.13
N LYS A 62 -8.32 -14.04 -52.87
CA LYS A 62 -9.32 -14.61 -51.98
C LYS A 62 -9.80 -15.96 -52.50
N LYS A 63 -10.14 -16.04 -53.78
CA LYS A 63 -10.53 -17.30 -54.44
C LYS A 63 -9.43 -18.36 -54.36
N LYS A 64 -8.17 -17.98 -54.60
CA LYS A 64 -7.02 -18.89 -54.45
C LYS A 64 -6.86 -19.36 -53.01
N TRP A 65 -7.02 -18.47 -52.04
CA TRP A 65 -6.96 -18.80 -50.61
C TRP A 65 -8.09 -19.74 -50.20
N ASP A 66 -9.32 -19.50 -50.65
CA ASP A 66 -10.47 -20.36 -50.35
C ASP A 66 -10.31 -21.76 -50.96
N LEU A 67 -9.81 -21.85 -52.20
CA LEU A 67 -9.45 -23.13 -52.84
C LEU A 67 -8.36 -23.87 -52.06
N ALA A 68 -7.27 -23.18 -51.71
CA ALA A 68 -6.19 -23.77 -50.92
C ALA A 68 -6.67 -24.21 -49.54
N LYS A 69 -7.57 -23.45 -48.91
CA LYS A 69 -8.20 -23.81 -47.63
C LYS A 69 -9.06 -25.06 -47.75
N GLN A 70 -9.88 -25.17 -48.82
CA GLN A 70 -10.67 -26.37 -49.07
C GLN A 70 -9.79 -27.60 -49.31
N GLN A 71 -8.73 -27.45 -50.12
CA GLN A 71 -7.77 -28.51 -50.37
C GLN A 71 -7.04 -28.92 -49.09
N TYR A 72 -6.69 -27.98 -48.22
CA TYR A 72 -6.10 -28.28 -46.91
C TYR A 72 -7.06 -29.05 -46.00
N ILE A 73 -8.36 -28.77 -46.07
CA ILE A 73 -9.40 -29.49 -45.31
C ILE A 73 -9.61 -30.91 -45.84
N SER A 74 -9.58 -31.12 -47.17
CA SER A 74 -9.78 -32.45 -47.78
C SER A 74 -8.53 -33.33 -47.76
N ALA A 75 -7.34 -32.72 -47.84
CA ALA A 75 -6.07 -33.41 -47.96
C ALA A 75 -5.84 -34.54 -46.94
N PRO A 76 -6.18 -34.41 -45.63
CA PRO A 76 -6.01 -35.50 -44.68
C PRO A 76 -6.80 -36.75 -45.03
N GLU A 77 -8.01 -36.60 -45.55
CA GLU A 77 -8.85 -37.74 -45.93
C GLU A 77 -8.38 -38.35 -47.25
N ASP A 78 -8.00 -37.50 -48.22
CA ASP A 78 -7.41 -37.93 -49.49
C ASP A 78 -6.13 -38.76 -49.25
N ILE A 79 -5.27 -38.32 -48.31
CA ILE A 79 -4.06 -39.03 -47.91
C ILE A 79 -4.37 -40.38 -47.27
N LYS A 80 -5.35 -40.46 -46.34
CA LYS A 80 -5.74 -41.74 -45.72
C LYS A 80 -6.27 -42.72 -46.76
N GLN A 81 -7.07 -42.25 -47.70
CA GLN A 81 -7.63 -43.10 -48.75
C GLN A 81 -6.53 -43.58 -49.71
N ALA A 82 -5.59 -42.71 -50.09
CA ALA A 82 -4.43 -43.09 -50.89
C ALA A 82 -3.55 -44.11 -50.16
N GLU A 83 -3.27 -43.90 -48.87
CA GLU A 83 -2.52 -44.84 -48.03
C GLU A 83 -3.20 -46.20 -47.96
N LYS A 84 -4.51 -46.22 -47.71
CA LYS A 84 -5.33 -47.44 -47.70
C LYS A 84 -5.23 -48.18 -49.02
N ASN A 85 -5.42 -47.50 -50.14
CA ASN A 85 -5.38 -48.10 -51.47
C ASN A 85 -3.99 -48.68 -51.77
N TYR A 86 -2.92 -47.94 -51.44
CA TYR A 86 -1.53 -48.39 -51.61
C TYR A 86 -1.24 -49.65 -50.79
N TYR A 87 -1.55 -49.65 -49.49
CA TYR A 87 -1.28 -50.79 -48.60
C TYR A 87 -2.08 -52.04 -48.98
N ILE A 88 -3.36 -51.87 -49.35
CA ILE A 88 -4.20 -53.00 -49.76
C ILE A 88 -3.67 -53.60 -51.06
N TYR A 89 -3.21 -52.78 -52.00
CA TYR A 89 -2.62 -53.25 -53.26
C TYR A 89 -1.28 -53.97 -53.05
N ASP A 90 -0.40 -53.43 -52.21
CA ASP A 90 0.94 -53.96 -51.97
C ASP A 90 0.95 -55.22 -51.08
N LYS A 91 0.19 -55.23 -49.98
CA LYS A 91 0.28 -56.24 -48.91
C LYS A 91 -1.04 -56.91 -48.56
N GLY A 92 -2.13 -56.52 -49.21
CA GLY A 92 -3.47 -57.03 -48.92
C GLY A 92 -4.15 -56.37 -47.72
N TYR A 93 -5.46 -56.61 -47.60
CA TYR A 93 -6.30 -56.03 -46.56
C TYR A 93 -5.92 -56.39 -45.11
N PRO A 94 -5.52 -57.65 -44.78
CA PRO A 94 -5.10 -58.00 -43.42
C PRO A 94 -3.92 -57.15 -42.93
N ALA A 95 -2.89 -56.96 -43.77
CA ALA A 95 -1.72 -56.16 -43.41
C ALA A 95 -2.05 -54.68 -43.17
N TYR A 96 -2.98 -54.10 -43.94
CA TYR A 96 -3.47 -52.75 -43.69
C TYR A 96 -4.18 -52.62 -42.32
N LYS A 97 -5.01 -53.62 -41.96
CA LYS A 97 -5.71 -53.65 -40.67
C LYS A 97 -4.72 -53.74 -39.51
N ASP A 98 -3.71 -54.59 -39.62
CA ASP A 98 -2.68 -54.75 -38.59
C ASP A 98 -1.86 -53.46 -38.41
N MET A 99 -1.47 -52.81 -39.52
CA MET A 99 -0.80 -51.50 -39.49
C MET A 99 -1.65 -50.43 -38.79
N LEU A 100 -2.95 -50.36 -39.08
CA LEU A 100 -3.85 -49.44 -38.39
C LEU A 100 -3.93 -49.77 -36.90
N TYR A 101 -4.07 -51.04 -36.55
CA TYR A 101 -4.16 -51.48 -35.15
C TYR A 101 -2.89 -51.08 -34.37
N GLU A 102 -1.71 -51.31 -34.95
CA GLU A 102 -0.43 -50.92 -34.35
C GLU A 102 -0.33 -49.39 -34.19
N ARG A 103 -0.69 -48.63 -35.24
CA ARG A 103 -0.69 -47.16 -35.22
C ARG A 103 -1.59 -46.62 -34.10
N TYR A 104 -2.83 -47.10 -34.02
CA TYR A 104 -3.78 -46.63 -33.00
C TYR A 104 -3.36 -47.07 -31.60
N THR A 105 -2.81 -48.27 -31.45
CA THR A 105 -2.27 -48.74 -30.17
C THR A 105 -1.10 -47.86 -29.70
N LYS A 106 -0.19 -47.51 -30.62
CA LYS A 106 0.93 -46.60 -30.34
C LYS A 106 0.44 -45.20 -29.98
N SER A 107 -0.46 -44.61 -30.77
CA SER A 107 -1.04 -43.29 -30.46
C SER A 107 -1.80 -43.29 -29.13
N ALA A 108 -2.54 -44.36 -28.80
CA ALA A 108 -3.21 -44.47 -27.52
C ALA A 108 -2.22 -44.56 -26.34
N ALA A 109 -1.12 -45.30 -26.50
CA ALA A 109 -0.07 -45.40 -25.49
C ALA A 109 0.68 -44.07 -25.30
N GLU A 110 0.99 -43.36 -26.39
CA GLU A 110 1.59 -42.03 -26.35
C GLU A 110 0.64 -41.01 -25.70
N PHE A 111 -0.64 -41.02 -26.07
CA PHE A 111 -1.66 -40.16 -25.49
C PHE A 111 -1.83 -40.42 -23.99
N LYS A 112 -1.86 -41.68 -23.56
CA LYS A 112 -1.91 -42.05 -22.14
C LYS A 112 -0.68 -41.52 -21.40
N THR A 113 0.50 -41.69 -21.97
CA THR A 113 1.76 -41.22 -21.36
C THR A 113 1.80 -39.70 -21.25
N GLN A 114 1.41 -38.98 -22.30
CA GLN A 114 1.36 -37.52 -22.28
C GLN A 114 0.28 -37.00 -21.32
N SER A 115 -0.89 -37.64 -21.29
CA SER A 115 -1.96 -37.29 -20.36
C SER A 115 -1.54 -37.49 -18.91
N ASN A 116 -0.88 -38.60 -18.59
CA ASN A 116 -0.35 -38.85 -17.25
C ASN A 116 0.70 -37.79 -16.86
N LYS A 117 1.64 -37.44 -17.76
CA LYS A 117 2.61 -36.37 -17.52
C LYS A 117 1.95 -35.01 -17.27
N LYS A 118 0.92 -34.68 -18.04
CA LYS A 118 0.15 -33.44 -17.82
C LYS A 118 -0.56 -33.47 -16.47
N TYR A 119 -1.15 -34.61 -16.12
CA TYR A 119 -1.85 -34.78 -14.85
C TYR A 119 -0.92 -34.65 -13.64
N THR A 120 0.29 -35.23 -13.70
CA THR A 120 1.30 -35.07 -12.64
C THR A 120 1.75 -33.63 -12.49
N LEU A 121 2.01 -32.93 -13.60
CA LEU A 121 2.39 -31.51 -13.58
C LEU A 121 1.30 -30.64 -12.97
N VAL A 122 0.04 -30.86 -13.35
CA VAL A 122 -1.11 -30.12 -12.79
C VAL A 122 -1.26 -30.41 -11.28
N ASN A 123 -1.10 -31.65 -10.86
CA ASN A 123 -1.17 -32.00 -9.43
C ASN A 123 -0.03 -31.38 -8.61
N GLU A 124 1.18 -31.31 -9.16
CA GLU A 124 2.31 -30.61 -8.55
C GLU A 124 2.03 -29.11 -8.43
N GLU A 125 1.49 -28.49 -9.49
CA GLU A 125 1.11 -27.08 -9.48
C GLU A 125 0.02 -26.79 -8.44
N ILE A 126 -1.03 -27.61 -8.38
CA ILE A 126 -2.09 -27.49 -7.37
C ILE A 126 -1.51 -27.64 -5.96
N SER A 127 -0.61 -28.61 -5.74
CA SER A 127 0.01 -28.81 -4.43
C SER A 127 0.84 -27.60 -4.01
N ASN A 128 1.61 -27.03 -4.95
CA ASN A 128 2.38 -25.81 -4.71
C ASN A 128 1.47 -24.60 -4.42
N LEU A 129 0.33 -24.49 -5.11
CA LEU A 129 -0.65 -23.42 -4.85
C LEU A 129 -1.27 -23.55 -3.46
N ILE A 130 -1.59 -24.76 -3.03
CA ILE A 130 -2.10 -25.03 -1.67
C ILE A 130 -1.05 -24.64 -0.62
N ASP A 131 0.20 -25.08 -0.78
CA ASP A 131 1.28 -24.77 0.16
C ASP A 131 1.57 -23.25 0.25
N ASN A 132 1.56 -22.57 -0.91
CA ASN A 132 1.68 -21.11 -0.97
C ASN A 132 0.52 -20.41 -0.26
N TYR A 133 -0.71 -20.90 -0.44
CA TYR A 133 -1.89 -20.38 0.25
C TYR A 133 -1.78 -20.57 1.76
N ASP A 134 -1.44 -21.77 2.23
CA ASP A 134 -1.26 -22.07 3.64
C ASP A 134 -0.15 -21.22 4.28
N THR A 135 0.99 -21.07 3.60
CA THR A 135 2.07 -20.19 4.04
C THR A 135 1.62 -18.73 4.14
N SER A 136 0.85 -18.26 3.16
CA SER A 136 0.31 -16.88 3.15
C SER A 136 -0.68 -16.65 4.29
N THR A 137 -1.57 -17.61 4.57
CA THR A 137 -2.52 -17.50 5.69
C THR A 137 -1.81 -17.55 7.05
N LEU A 138 -0.77 -18.36 7.20
CA LEU A 138 0.08 -18.39 8.38
C LEU A 138 0.78 -17.04 8.59
N TYR A 139 1.33 -16.46 7.53
CA TYR A 139 1.96 -15.14 7.58
C TYR A 139 0.97 -14.05 8.04
N LEU A 140 -0.24 -14.02 7.45
CA LEU A 140 -1.30 -13.09 7.86
C LEU A 140 -1.68 -13.24 9.34
N ARG A 141 -1.78 -14.48 9.83
CA ARG A 141 -2.05 -14.74 11.25
C ARG A 141 -0.95 -14.17 12.14
N ARG A 142 0.32 -14.46 11.83
CA ARG A 142 1.48 -13.95 12.57
C ARG A 142 1.55 -12.42 12.56
N MET A 143 1.21 -11.80 11.42
CA MET A 143 1.19 -10.34 11.30
C MET A 143 0.09 -9.71 12.16
N ASN A 144 -1.10 -10.33 12.22
CA ASN A 144 -2.17 -9.90 13.12
C ASN A 144 -1.81 -10.08 14.60
N ASP A 145 -1.17 -11.18 14.97
CA ASP A 145 -0.71 -11.40 16.35
C ASP A 145 0.37 -10.36 16.73
N LEU A 146 1.31 -10.07 15.84
CA LEU A 146 2.31 -9.02 16.04
C LEU A 146 1.64 -7.64 16.22
N LEU A 147 0.66 -7.30 15.38
CA LEU A 147 -0.10 -6.06 15.49
C LEU A 147 -0.78 -5.97 16.86
N ARG A 148 -1.43 -7.05 17.33
CA ARG A 148 -2.07 -7.09 18.64
C ARG A 148 -1.07 -6.83 19.77
N VAL A 149 0.10 -7.46 19.71
CA VAL A 149 1.18 -7.23 20.69
C VAL A 149 1.63 -5.77 20.67
N LYS A 150 1.86 -5.19 19.49
CA LYS A 150 2.29 -3.79 19.36
C LYS A 150 1.26 -2.78 19.85
N LEU A 151 -0.02 -3.04 19.61
CA LEU A 151 -1.10 -2.21 20.15
C LEU A 151 -1.14 -2.30 21.68
N LYS A 152 -1.00 -3.50 22.25
CA LYS A 152 -0.94 -3.68 23.69
C LYS A 152 0.27 -2.97 24.31
N GLU A 153 1.46 -3.13 23.73
CA GLU A 153 2.67 -2.42 24.16
C GLU A 153 2.49 -0.89 24.12
N ASN A 154 1.81 -0.37 23.09
CA ASN A 154 1.52 1.06 22.98
C ASN A 154 0.60 1.54 24.11
N ASP A 155 -0.46 0.79 24.40
CA ASP A 155 -1.38 1.11 25.49
C ASP A 155 -0.71 0.96 26.86
N ASP A 156 0.16 -0.03 27.04
CA ASP A 156 0.98 -0.20 28.24
C ASP A 156 1.91 0.99 28.47
N LEU A 157 2.63 1.42 27.41
CA LEU A 157 3.51 2.60 27.46
C LEU A 157 2.75 3.89 27.75
N LYS A 158 1.57 4.09 27.16
CA LYS A 158 0.72 5.26 27.48
C LYS A 158 0.34 5.28 28.95
N ARG A 159 -0.08 4.14 29.49
CA ARG A 159 -0.42 4.01 30.92
C ARG A 159 0.78 4.31 31.82
N GLU A 160 1.96 3.83 31.46
CA GLU A 160 3.20 4.11 32.20
C GLU A 160 3.55 5.61 32.17
N ILE A 161 3.41 6.27 31.02
CA ILE A 161 3.59 7.72 30.89
C ILE A 161 2.59 8.47 31.75
N ASP A 162 1.30 8.12 31.71
CA ASP A 162 0.26 8.76 32.51
C ASP A 162 0.52 8.59 34.01
N GLN A 163 0.97 7.40 34.44
CA GLN A 163 1.38 7.14 35.82
C GLN A 163 2.59 7.99 36.22
N TYR A 164 3.59 8.10 35.35
CA TYR A 164 4.77 8.94 35.59
C TYR A 164 4.41 10.43 35.69
N ILE A 165 3.53 10.92 34.81
CA ILE A 165 2.99 12.28 34.90
C ILE A 165 2.23 12.48 36.21
N GLY A 166 1.37 11.54 36.60
CA GLY A 166 0.67 11.59 37.89
C GLY A 166 1.64 11.61 39.08
N PHE A 167 2.68 10.78 39.06
CA PHE A 167 3.70 10.72 40.09
C PHE A 167 4.54 12.01 40.17
N THR A 168 4.94 12.56 39.03
CA THR A 168 5.73 13.81 38.99
C THR A 168 4.90 15.02 39.40
N GLN A 169 3.62 15.09 39.01
CA GLN A 169 2.71 16.14 39.47
C GLN A 169 2.46 16.07 40.98
N THR A 170 2.25 14.86 41.53
CA THR A 170 2.03 14.68 42.97
C THR A 170 3.31 14.93 43.78
N SER A 171 4.46 14.44 43.29
CA SER A 171 5.77 14.70 43.90
C SER A 171 6.14 16.18 43.84
N GLY A 172 5.91 16.85 42.71
CA GLY A 172 6.10 18.30 42.58
C GLY A 172 5.24 19.09 43.57
N ARG A 173 3.98 18.68 43.78
CA ARG A 173 3.12 19.27 44.82
C ARG A 173 3.67 19.03 46.23
N LYS A 174 4.16 17.83 46.52
CA LYS A 174 4.78 17.49 47.81
C LYS A 174 5.99 18.38 48.10
N VAL A 175 6.88 18.56 47.12
CA VAL A 175 8.05 19.45 47.24
C VAL A 175 7.61 20.88 47.53
N ILE A 176 6.62 21.42 46.82
CA ILE A 176 6.10 22.78 47.08
C ILE A 176 5.56 22.92 48.52
N TYR A 177 4.88 21.90 49.06
CA TYR A 177 4.39 21.94 50.44
C TYR A 177 5.52 21.84 51.46
N GLU A 178 6.52 20.99 51.22
CA GLU A 178 7.69 20.84 52.08
C GLU A 178 8.56 22.10 52.09
N ASP A 179 8.78 22.71 50.93
CA ASP A 179 9.52 23.97 50.79
C ASP A 179 8.77 25.12 51.48
N ARG A 180 7.46 25.25 51.27
CA ARG A 180 6.67 26.28 51.96
C ARG A 180 6.68 26.12 53.48
N ALA A 181 6.57 24.88 53.97
CA ALA A 181 6.65 24.60 55.40
C ALA A 181 8.04 24.91 55.97
N ARG A 182 9.09 24.61 55.21
CA ARG A 182 10.48 24.93 55.54
C ARG A 182 10.71 26.43 55.58
N ASP A 183 10.25 27.17 54.58
CA ASP A 183 10.33 28.64 54.53
C ASP A 183 9.63 29.28 55.72
N TRP A 184 8.41 28.83 56.04
CA TRP A 184 7.69 29.30 57.22
C TRP A 184 8.45 29.05 58.52
N LEU A 185 9.07 27.87 58.67
CA LEU A 185 9.89 27.53 59.84
C LEU A 185 11.09 28.48 59.96
N TYR A 186 11.78 28.79 58.85
CA TYR A 186 12.88 29.74 58.83
C TYR A 186 12.44 31.16 59.17
N THR A 187 11.32 31.62 58.59
CA THR A 187 10.75 32.94 58.90
C THR A 187 10.37 33.06 60.37
N ALA A 188 9.68 32.06 60.93
CA ALA A 188 9.30 32.04 62.34
C ALA A 188 10.52 32.08 63.27
N ARG A 189 11.57 31.31 62.95
CA ARG A 189 12.84 31.33 63.69
C ARG A 189 13.48 32.72 63.66
N ASN A 190 13.53 33.35 62.49
CA ASN A 190 14.14 34.68 62.34
C ASN A 190 13.36 35.76 63.10
N ILE A 191 12.02 35.71 63.08
CA ILE A 191 11.17 36.63 63.86
C ILE A 191 11.39 36.43 65.36
N LEU A 192 11.45 35.18 65.84
CA LEU A 192 11.70 34.88 67.25
C LEU A 192 13.08 35.36 67.71
N LEU A 193 14.12 35.18 66.89
CA LEU A 193 15.46 35.72 67.16
C LEU A 193 15.44 37.26 67.25
N PHE A 194 14.75 37.91 66.31
CA PHE A 194 14.63 39.37 66.31
C PHE A 194 13.95 39.89 67.59
N ILE A 195 12.82 39.30 67.99
CA ILE A 195 12.12 39.65 69.24
C ILE A 195 13.02 39.42 70.45
N TYR A 196 13.72 38.28 70.49
CA TYR A 196 14.61 37.91 71.60
C TYR A 196 15.74 38.92 71.82
N PHE A 197 16.44 39.31 70.76
CA PHE A 197 17.51 40.32 70.86
C PHE A 197 16.96 41.73 71.08
N SER A 198 15.78 42.06 70.53
CA SER A 198 15.11 43.34 70.80
C SER A 198 14.78 43.51 72.29
N LEU A 199 14.29 42.45 72.96
CA LEU A 199 14.05 42.46 74.41
C LEU A 199 15.35 42.66 75.22
N LEU A 200 16.47 42.09 74.77
CA LEU A 200 17.77 42.32 75.40
C LEU A 200 18.21 43.78 75.27
N VAL A 201 18.06 44.37 74.09
CA VAL A 201 18.38 45.80 73.88
C VAL A 201 17.50 46.69 74.75
N LEU A 202 16.19 46.41 74.82
CA LEU A 202 15.27 47.13 75.71
C LEU A 202 15.67 47.00 77.18
N TYR A 203 16.10 45.80 77.62
CA TYR A 203 16.60 45.59 78.97
C TYR A 203 17.88 46.39 79.27
N ILE A 204 18.79 46.51 78.31
CA ILE A 204 20.01 47.29 78.48
C ILE A 204 19.70 48.80 78.59
N ILE A 205 18.80 49.32 77.74
CA ILE A 205 18.47 50.75 77.68
C ILE A 205 17.55 51.19 78.83
N PHE A 206 16.45 50.46 79.04
CA PHE A 206 15.39 50.83 80.00
C PHE A 206 15.46 50.06 81.32
N GLY A 207 16.24 48.98 81.39
CA GLY A 207 16.39 48.19 82.60
C GLY A 207 17.34 48.82 83.61
N LYS A 208 17.58 48.10 84.70
CA LYS A 208 18.45 48.55 85.80
C LYS A 208 19.94 48.55 85.44
N PHE A 209 20.30 48.06 84.27
CA PHE A 209 21.66 47.86 83.82
C PHE A 209 22.50 49.14 83.82
N ILE A 210 21.97 50.23 83.26
CA ILE A 210 22.61 51.56 83.25
C ILE A 210 22.41 52.32 84.58
N PRO A 211 21.16 52.53 85.08
CA PRO A 211 20.94 53.41 86.24
C PRO A 211 21.48 52.85 87.56
N LYS A 212 21.67 51.53 87.69
CA LYS A 212 22.27 50.91 88.89
C LYS A 212 23.73 50.48 88.73
N GLN A 213 24.37 50.84 87.61
CA GLN A 213 25.78 50.51 87.32
C GLN A 213 26.12 49.01 87.42
N GLU A 214 25.16 48.14 87.08
CA GLU A 214 25.32 46.68 87.20
C GLU A 214 26.38 46.12 86.23
N TYR A 215 26.78 46.89 85.22
CA TYR A 215 27.87 46.56 84.30
C TYR A 215 29.25 46.43 84.97
N LEU A 216 29.46 46.95 86.19
CA LEU A 216 30.71 46.73 86.94
C LEU A 216 30.80 45.33 87.55
N GLN A 217 29.69 44.62 87.70
CA GLN A 217 29.68 43.29 88.30
C GLN A 217 29.95 42.21 87.25
N TRP A 218 31.06 41.50 87.39
CA TRP A 218 31.43 40.36 86.54
C TRP A 218 30.31 39.30 86.38
N ARG A 219 29.49 39.08 87.43
CA ARG A 219 28.38 38.12 87.40
C ARG A 219 27.32 38.46 86.34
N VAL A 220 27.10 39.75 86.07
CA VAL A 220 26.12 40.22 85.09
C VAL A 220 26.61 39.98 83.66
N TRP A 221 27.91 40.14 83.42
CA TRP A 221 28.53 39.80 82.14
C TRP A 221 28.45 38.31 81.82
N LEU A 222 28.69 37.44 82.82
CA LEU A 222 28.55 35.99 82.66
C LEU A 222 27.09 35.61 82.30
N MET A 223 26.10 36.22 82.96
CA MET A 223 24.69 36.00 82.65
C MET A 223 24.31 36.49 81.23
N LEU A 224 24.86 37.61 80.78
CA LEU A 224 24.65 38.11 79.41
C LEU A 224 25.25 37.18 78.36
N ILE A 225 26.46 36.66 78.58
CA ILE A 225 27.09 35.69 77.67
C ILE A 225 26.24 34.42 77.57
N ILE A 226 25.77 33.90 78.71
CA ILE A 226 24.87 32.73 78.73
C ILE A 226 23.56 33.05 77.99
N TYR A 227 22.99 34.23 78.19
CA TYR A 227 21.77 34.65 77.52
C TYR A 227 21.95 34.77 75.99
N ILE A 228 23.08 35.26 75.51
CA ILE A 228 23.35 35.36 74.06
C ILE A 228 23.53 33.96 73.44
N LEU A 229 24.10 33.01 74.18
CA LEU A 229 24.28 31.62 73.71
C LEU A 229 23.00 30.77 73.80
N PHE A 230 22.09 31.10 74.72
CA PHE A 230 20.81 30.41 74.93
C PHE A 230 20.00 30.12 73.65
N PRO A 231 19.77 31.07 72.73
CA PRO A 231 18.99 30.82 71.51
C PRO A 231 19.58 29.71 70.64
N TYR A 232 20.89 29.51 70.63
CA TYR A 232 21.54 28.48 69.82
C TYR A 232 21.16 27.06 70.27
N PHE A 233 21.03 26.84 71.58
CA PHE A 233 20.76 25.51 72.13
C PHE A 233 19.26 25.18 72.27
N VAL A 234 18.42 26.19 72.48
CA VAL A 234 17.03 25.96 72.91
C VAL A 234 16.00 26.29 71.80
N LEU A 235 16.28 27.23 70.88
CA LEU A 235 15.28 27.64 69.89
C LEU A 235 14.85 26.52 68.94
N ASP A 236 15.76 25.65 68.51
CA ASP A 236 15.40 24.54 67.60
C ASP A 236 14.37 23.60 68.24
N LYS A 237 14.50 23.36 69.56
CA LYS A 237 13.55 22.56 70.33
C LYS A 237 12.21 23.29 70.51
N ILE A 238 12.25 24.59 70.81
CA ILE A 238 11.04 25.40 70.99
C ILE A 238 10.25 25.48 69.68
N VAL A 239 10.90 25.77 68.55
CA VAL A 239 10.23 25.91 67.25
C VAL A 239 9.61 24.57 66.82
N LYS A 240 10.32 23.44 67.00
CA LYS A 240 9.76 22.10 66.76
C LYS A 240 8.57 21.80 67.69
N GLY A 241 8.65 22.20 68.95
CA GLY A 241 7.56 22.05 69.92
C GLY A 241 6.32 22.86 69.56
N ILE A 242 6.49 24.13 69.17
CA ILE A 242 5.40 25.01 68.70
C ILE A 242 4.78 24.43 67.43
N PHE A 243 5.58 23.94 66.49
CA PHE A 243 5.08 23.32 65.26
C PHE A 243 4.26 22.05 65.56
N PHE A 244 4.73 21.19 66.47
CA PHE A 244 3.99 20.00 66.90
C PHE A 244 2.67 20.39 67.59
N LEU A 245 2.70 21.37 68.49
CA LEU A 245 1.51 21.87 69.18
C LEU A 245 0.49 22.48 68.20
N TYR A 246 0.96 23.30 67.26
CA TYR A 246 0.12 23.89 66.21
C TYR A 246 -0.55 22.81 65.36
N ASN A 247 0.20 21.78 64.94
CA ASN A 247 -0.35 20.66 64.18
C ASN A 247 -1.32 19.81 65.00
N TYR A 248 -1.05 19.61 66.29
CA TYR A 248 -1.96 18.90 67.20
C TYR A 248 -3.29 19.64 67.38
N ILE A 249 -3.25 20.96 67.62
CA ILE A 249 -4.44 21.81 67.74
C ILE A 249 -5.20 21.87 66.41
N LYS A 250 -4.49 22.01 65.29
CA LYS A 250 -5.09 22.02 63.95
C LYS A 250 -5.74 20.66 63.60
N SER A 251 -5.08 19.56 63.95
CA SER A 251 -5.63 18.19 63.83
C SER A 251 -6.88 17.99 64.67
N TRP A 252 -7.00 18.69 65.81
CA TRP A 252 -8.17 18.62 66.68
C TRP A 252 -9.31 19.53 66.20
N SER A 253 -8.98 20.66 65.55
CA SER A 253 -9.95 21.65 65.04
C SER A 253 -10.50 21.34 63.64
N ILE A 254 -9.81 20.54 62.82
CA ILE A 254 -10.30 20.14 61.49
C ILE A 254 -11.13 18.86 61.64
N ASN A 255 -12.46 18.97 61.49
CA ASN A 255 -13.37 17.84 61.43
C ASN A 255 -12.86 16.76 60.47
N LYS A 256 -12.82 15.50 60.94
CA LYS A 256 -12.34 14.29 60.22
C LYS A 256 -13.18 13.88 58.98
N ASN A 257 -13.95 14.78 58.37
CA ASN A 257 -14.94 14.44 57.33
C ASN A 257 -14.56 14.86 55.91
N VAL A 258 -13.28 14.86 55.52
CA VAL A 258 -12.88 15.23 54.13
C VAL A 258 -11.98 14.19 53.45
N TYR A 259 -11.70 13.04 54.06
CA TYR A 259 -10.87 11.99 53.43
C TYR A 259 -11.46 10.57 53.52
N THR A 260 -12.77 10.41 53.29
CA THR A 260 -13.40 9.07 53.17
C THR A 260 -13.96 8.75 51.78
N HIS A 261 -13.73 9.60 50.78
CA HIS A 261 -14.03 9.27 49.38
C HIS A 261 -12.95 9.82 48.46
N LEU A 262 -11.88 9.04 48.25
CA LEU A 262 -11.02 9.00 47.07
C LEU A 262 -10.24 7.69 47.10
#